data_AF-A0AA42XUX9-F1
#
_entry.id   AF-A0AA42XUX9-F1
#
_cell.length_a   1.000
_cell.length_b   1.000
_cell.length_c   1.000
_cell.angle_alpha   90.00
_cell.angle_beta   90.00
_cell.angle_gamma   90.00
#
_symmetry.space_group_name_H-M   'P 1'
#
loop_
_entity.id
_entity.type
_entity.pdbx_description
1 polymer ?
#
loop_
_entity_poly.entity_id
_entity_poly.type
_entity_poly.pdbx_seq_one_letter_code
_entity_poly.pdbx_strand_id
1 'polypeptide(L)'
;MMRPVKNGRGGFTLVEVMIAIGVMTVGSLGILSMHQAVTRANRDAREMNAALAITETWIERVERDGLLWTARGFNTTELQGTAYLKEIAGVADETAWFKPIPTGAGEYASFDFFGNDTASASDTKYCVNLKLGWLRQGSSVRVDVRTYWLREGHMIGTPTHGKWVAASAFRSAGCAAATADGWDLGEAPNVNVIFTSTAVTWLRRDPP
;
A
#
# COMPACT_ATOMS: atom_id res chain seq x y z
N MET A 1 -16.20 -74.21 -10.60
CA MET A 1 -17.46 -73.93 -11.33
C MET A 1 -17.68 -72.41 -11.33
N MET A 2 -17.37 -71.74 -12.45
CA MET A 2 -17.32 -70.27 -12.55
C MET A 2 -18.53 -69.77 -13.34
N ARG A 3 -19.40 -68.98 -12.70
CA ARG A 3 -20.59 -68.40 -13.34
C ARG A 3 -20.18 -67.23 -14.24
N PRO A 4 -20.62 -67.18 -15.51
CA PRO A 4 -20.37 -66.02 -16.36
C PRO A 4 -21.18 -64.83 -15.87
N VAL A 5 -20.51 -63.73 -15.53
CA VAL A 5 -21.14 -62.45 -15.25
C VAL A 5 -21.56 -61.85 -16.60
N LYS A 6 -22.87 -61.80 -16.88
CA LYS A 6 -23.40 -61.10 -18.05
C LYS A 6 -23.24 -59.59 -17.82
N ASN A 7 -22.19 -59.02 -18.38
CA ASN A 7 -22.06 -57.56 -18.50
C ASN A 7 -23.06 -57.07 -19.57
N GLY A 8 -24.27 -56.68 -19.13
CA GLY A 8 -25.23 -56.01 -19.97
C GLY A 8 -24.67 -54.67 -20.43
N ARG A 9 -24.25 -54.59 -21.70
CA ARG A 9 -23.85 -53.35 -22.36
C ARG A 9 -25.11 -52.54 -22.66
N GLY A 10 -25.59 -51.76 -21.69
CA GLY A 10 -26.58 -50.72 -21.93
C GLY A 10 -25.92 -49.54 -22.65
N GLY A 11 -26.45 -49.15 -23.80
CA GLY A 11 -26.05 -47.90 -24.46
C GLY A 11 -26.61 -46.70 -23.70
N PHE A 12 -25.88 -45.58 -23.68
CA PHE A 12 -26.36 -44.33 -23.09
C PHE A 12 -27.56 -43.80 -23.88
N THR A 13 -28.59 -43.36 -23.17
CA THR A 13 -29.74 -42.71 -23.81
C THR A 13 -29.38 -41.26 -24.15
N LEU A 14 -29.98 -40.70 -25.21
CA LEU A 14 -29.75 -39.30 -25.60
C LEU A 14 -30.07 -38.32 -24.45
N VAL A 15 -31.11 -38.64 -23.66
CA VAL A 15 -31.51 -37.85 -22.49
C VAL A 15 -30.42 -37.83 -21.41
N GLU A 16 -29.75 -38.96 -21.17
CA GLU A 16 -28.66 -39.07 -20.20
C GLU A 16 -27.46 -38.20 -20.60
N VAL A 17 -27.10 -38.18 -21.88
CA VAL A 17 -26.03 -37.33 -22.41
C VAL A 17 -26.38 -35.85 -22.28
N MET A 18 -27.62 -35.46 -22.58
CA MET A 18 -28.07 -34.08 -22.42
C MET A 18 -28.03 -33.62 -20.96
N ILE A 19 -28.46 -34.46 -20.02
CA ILE A 19 -28.38 -34.17 -18.58
C ILE A 19 -26.91 -34.03 -18.15
N ALA A 20 -26.03 -34.93 -18.60
CA ALA A 20 -24.60 -34.87 -18.27
C ALA A 20 -23.95 -33.58 -18.77
N ILE A 21 -24.25 -33.16 -20.00
CA ILE A 21 -23.74 -31.89 -20.56
C ILE A 21 -24.28 -30.70 -19.77
N GLY A 22 -25.56 -30.72 -19.39
CA GLY A 22 -26.17 -29.66 -18.57
C GLY A 22 -25.48 -29.50 -17.21
N VAL A 23 -25.30 -30.61 -16.48
CA VAL A 23 -24.62 -30.62 -15.17
C VAL A 23 -23.15 -30.21 -15.30
N MET A 24 -22.45 -30.70 -16.32
CA MET A 24 -21.06 -30.32 -16.60
C MET A 24 -20.93 -28.82 -16.90
N THR A 25 -21.87 -28.24 -17.66
CA THR A 25 -21.85 -26.82 -18.01
C THR A 25 -22.04 -25.94 -16.76
N VAL A 26 -23.04 -26.26 -15.93
CA VAL A 26 -23.29 -25.52 -14.68
C VAL A 26 -22.11 -25.66 -13.71
N GLY A 27 -21.56 -26.87 -13.56
CA GLY A 27 -20.37 -27.12 -12.74
C GLY A 27 -19.15 -26.32 -13.22
N SER A 28 -18.92 -26.26 -14.53
CA SER A 28 -17.81 -25.51 -15.13
C SER A 28 -17.94 -24.00 -14.88
N LEU A 29 -19.15 -23.44 -15.02
CA LEU A 29 -19.41 -22.02 -14.75
C LEU A 29 -19.17 -21.68 -13.27
N GLY A 30 -19.61 -22.55 -12.36
CA GLY A 30 -19.32 -22.42 -10.92
C GLY A 30 -17.82 -22.33 -10.64
N ILE A 31 -17.04 -23.27 -11.18
CA ILE A 31 -15.58 -23.31 -11.01
C ILE A 31 -14.90 -22.05 -11.59
N LEU A 32 -15.30 -21.60 -12.78
CA LEU A 32 -14.76 -20.40 -13.40
C LEU A 32 -15.01 -19.14 -12.55
N SER A 33 -16.20 -18.99 -11.97
CA SER A 33 -16.51 -17.88 -11.06
C SER A 33 -15.59 -17.87 -9.82
N MET A 34 -15.33 -19.06 -9.26
CA MET A 34 -14.46 -19.20 -8.09
C MET A 34 -13.01 -18.88 -8.43
N HIS A 35 -12.51 -19.31 -9.60
CA HIS A 35 -11.17 -18.96 -10.06
C HIS A 35 -10.97 -17.45 -10.18
N GLN A 36 -11.95 -16.75 -10.78
CA GLN A 36 -11.87 -15.30 -10.90
C GLN A 36 -11.83 -14.59 -9.55
N ALA A 37 -12.67 -15.03 -8.60
CA ALA A 37 -12.70 -14.48 -7.24
C ALA A 37 -11.36 -14.70 -6.51
N VAL A 38 -10.80 -15.92 -6.59
CA VAL A 38 -9.51 -16.27 -5.97
C VAL A 38 -8.36 -15.48 -6.60
N THR A 39 -8.32 -15.32 -7.92
CA THR A 39 -7.29 -14.53 -8.60
C THR A 39 -7.32 -13.06 -8.15
N ARG A 40 -8.50 -12.46 -8.01
CA ARG A 40 -8.64 -11.09 -7.50
C ARG A 40 -8.19 -10.99 -6.04
N ALA A 41 -8.65 -11.89 -5.19
CA ALA A 41 -8.29 -11.91 -3.77
C ALA A 41 -6.77 -12.06 -3.56
N ASN A 42 -6.13 -12.97 -4.30
CA ASN A 42 -4.67 -13.15 -4.22
C ASN A 42 -3.90 -11.90 -4.67
N ARG A 43 -4.43 -11.19 -5.67
CA ARG A 43 -3.84 -9.94 -6.14
C ARG A 43 -3.96 -8.84 -5.11
N ASP A 44 -5.15 -8.62 -4.57
CA ASP A 44 -5.40 -7.63 -3.52
C ASP A 44 -4.54 -7.92 -2.28
N ALA A 45 -4.41 -9.20 -1.89
CA ALA A 45 -3.53 -9.62 -0.80
C ALA A 45 -2.05 -9.30 -1.08
N ARG A 46 -1.59 -9.53 -2.31
CA ARG A 46 -0.22 -9.16 -2.71
C ARG A 46 0.00 -7.66 -2.65
N GLU A 47 -0.97 -6.87 -3.11
CA GLU A 47 -0.86 -5.41 -3.06
C GLU A 47 -0.81 -4.89 -1.62
N MET A 48 -1.63 -5.45 -0.74
CA MET A 48 -1.65 -5.14 0.69
C MET A 48 -0.31 -5.49 1.36
N ASN A 49 0.22 -6.69 1.08
CA ASN A 49 1.50 -7.12 1.64
C ASN A 49 2.67 -6.23 1.18
N ALA A 50 2.67 -5.81 -0.09
CA ALA A 50 3.66 -4.87 -0.59
C ALA A 50 3.54 -3.50 0.11
N ALA A 51 2.31 -2.98 0.28
CA ALA A 51 2.08 -1.73 1.00
C ALA A 51 2.53 -1.79 2.47
N LEU A 52 2.31 -2.92 3.16
CA LEU A 52 2.80 -3.15 4.52
C LEU A 52 4.34 -3.15 4.57
N ALA A 53 5.00 -3.90 3.69
CA ALA A 53 6.47 -3.94 3.63
C ALA A 53 7.09 -2.56 3.32
N ILE A 54 6.47 -1.77 2.44
CA ILE A 54 6.86 -0.38 2.16
C ILE A 54 6.73 0.48 3.42
N THR A 55 5.62 0.31 4.13
CA THR A 55 5.32 1.06 5.34
C THR A 55 6.33 0.75 6.46
N GLU A 56 6.66 -0.52 6.67
CA GLU A 56 7.71 -0.97 7.59
C GLU A 56 9.07 -0.39 7.19
N THR A 57 9.41 -0.42 5.90
CA THR A 57 10.65 0.18 5.38
C THR A 57 10.74 1.67 5.73
N TRP A 58 9.64 2.42 5.65
CA TRP A 58 9.61 3.83 6.03
C TRP A 58 9.72 4.06 7.53
N ILE A 59 9.13 3.19 8.36
CA ILE A 59 9.34 3.22 9.81
C ILE A 59 10.84 3.05 10.12
N GLU A 60 11.49 2.03 9.54
CA GLU A 60 12.92 1.78 9.74
C GLU A 60 13.80 2.97 9.28
N ARG A 61 13.45 3.61 8.16
CA ARG A 61 14.15 4.82 7.67
C ARG A 61 14.03 5.99 8.64
N VAL A 62 12.84 6.20 9.18
CA VAL A 62 12.56 7.26 10.15
C VAL A 62 13.26 6.99 11.48
N GLU A 63 13.25 5.74 11.96
CA GLU A 63 13.94 5.36 13.19
C GLU A 63 15.46 5.51 13.06
N ARG A 64 16.01 5.09 11.90
CA ARG A 64 17.42 5.33 11.55
C ARG A 64 17.76 6.82 11.50
N ASP A 65 16.88 7.64 10.95
CA ASP A 65 17.04 9.10 10.95
C ASP A 65 16.99 9.69 12.38
N GLY A 66 16.15 9.12 13.23
CA GLY A 66 16.09 9.41 14.67
C GLY A 66 17.42 9.21 15.40
N LEU A 67 18.28 8.29 14.95
CA LEU A 67 19.60 8.08 15.54
C LEU A 67 20.55 9.26 15.33
N LEU A 68 20.29 10.11 14.34
CA LEU A 68 21.05 11.34 14.11
C LEU A 68 20.63 12.48 15.05
N TRP A 69 19.46 12.36 15.69
CA TRP A 69 18.94 13.37 16.61
C TRP A 69 19.51 13.19 18.03
N THR A 70 20.68 13.80 18.26
CA THR A 70 21.48 13.61 19.48
C THR A 70 21.33 14.73 20.52
N ALA A 71 20.67 15.84 20.18
CA ALA A 71 20.45 16.97 21.09
C ALA A 71 18.97 17.28 21.30
N ARG A 72 18.58 17.43 22.57
CA ARG A 72 17.24 17.83 22.97
C ARG A 72 17.00 19.30 22.61
N GLY A 73 15.85 19.59 22.03
CA GLY A 73 15.37 20.95 21.82
C GLY A 73 14.42 21.06 20.63
N PHE A 74 13.69 22.16 20.60
CA PHE A 74 12.65 22.43 19.60
C PHE A 74 13.20 22.84 18.23
N ASN A 75 14.43 23.39 18.22
CA ASN A 75 15.08 23.90 17.02
C ASN A 75 16.60 23.74 17.15
N THR A 76 17.06 22.50 17.27
CA THR A 76 18.49 22.17 17.39
C THR A 76 19.10 21.95 16.01
N THR A 77 20.39 22.21 15.87
CA THR A 77 21.16 21.93 14.66
C THR A 77 21.14 20.44 14.29
N GLU A 78 21.11 19.57 15.30
CA GLU A 78 21.04 18.13 15.20
C GLU A 78 19.71 17.67 14.60
N LEU A 79 18.60 18.26 15.06
CA LEU A 79 17.27 17.97 14.49
C LEU A 79 17.18 18.46 13.04
N GLN A 80 17.70 19.65 12.73
CA GLN A 80 17.76 20.16 11.36
C GLN A 80 18.67 19.33 10.43
N GLY A 81 19.66 18.64 11.00
CA GLY A 81 20.56 17.74 10.27
C GLY A 81 19.96 16.39 9.90
N THR A 82 18.78 16.04 10.43
CA THR A 82 18.04 14.84 10.06
C THR A 82 17.44 14.96 8.65
N ALA A 83 17.21 13.84 7.98
CA ALA A 83 16.65 13.81 6.63
C ALA A 83 15.14 14.11 6.62
N TYR A 84 14.40 13.53 7.56
CA TYR A 84 12.95 13.52 7.61
C TYR A 84 12.42 14.28 8.82
N LEU A 85 13.05 14.14 9.99
CA LEU A 85 12.57 14.77 11.22
C LEU A 85 12.73 16.30 11.22
N LYS A 86 13.60 16.86 10.36
CA LYS A 86 13.83 18.31 10.24
C LYS A 86 12.54 19.10 9.99
N GLU A 87 11.54 18.48 9.38
CA GLU A 87 10.27 19.13 9.03
C GLU A 87 9.44 19.53 10.29
N ILE A 88 9.70 18.90 11.45
CA ILE A 88 9.09 19.30 12.72
C ILE A 88 9.87 20.41 13.45
N ALA A 89 11.09 20.74 13.00
CA ALA A 89 11.90 21.77 13.62
C ALA A 89 11.22 23.13 13.50
N GLY A 90 10.96 23.79 14.64
CA GLY A 90 10.24 25.06 14.66
C GLY A 90 8.71 24.95 14.61
N VAL A 91 8.14 23.75 14.48
CA VAL A 91 6.67 23.52 14.45
C VAL A 91 6.17 23.15 15.83
N ALA A 92 5.19 23.88 16.37
CA ALA A 92 4.77 23.78 17.77
C ALA A 92 4.11 22.44 18.15
N ASP A 93 3.23 21.93 17.28
CA ASP A 93 2.39 20.77 17.57
C ASP A 93 2.60 19.65 16.55
N GLU A 94 2.08 19.83 15.33
CA GLU A 94 2.18 18.85 14.24
C GLU A 94 2.40 19.50 12.88
N THR A 95 3.01 18.76 11.96
CA THR A 95 3.14 19.16 10.56
C THR A 95 1.85 18.84 9.81
N ALA A 96 1.67 19.48 8.65
CA ALA A 96 0.80 18.90 7.63
C ALA A 96 1.40 17.57 7.13
N TRP A 97 0.61 16.77 6.41
CA TRP A 97 1.18 15.66 5.66
C TRP A 97 2.14 16.20 4.61
N PHE A 98 3.31 15.58 4.47
CA PHE A 98 4.30 15.93 3.46
C PHE A 98 4.85 14.69 2.76
N LYS A 99 5.40 14.92 1.57
CA LYS A 99 6.15 13.89 0.83
C LYS A 99 7.57 13.90 1.37
N PRO A 100 8.10 12.80 1.92
CA PRO A 100 9.48 12.77 2.36
C PRO A 100 10.43 12.98 1.17
N ILE A 101 11.39 13.89 1.32
CA ILE A 101 12.41 14.16 0.32
C ILE A 101 13.69 13.45 0.75
N PRO A 102 14.08 12.35 0.08
CA PRO A 102 15.26 11.58 0.42
C PRO A 102 16.53 12.41 0.26
N THR A 103 17.50 12.22 1.17
CA THR A 103 18.83 12.88 1.09
C THR A 103 19.86 12.04 0.34
N GLY A 104 19.61 10.73 0.17
CA GLY A 104 20.50 9.78 -0.52
C GLY A 104 19.92 9.23 -1.82
N ALA A 105 20.79 8.68 -2.67
CA ALA A 105 20.37 7.96 -3.87
C ALA A 105 19.68 6.65 -3.51
N GLY A 106 18.48 6.41 -4.03
CA GLY A 106 17.79 5.13 -3.92
C GLY A 106 16.70 5.04 -2.84
N GLU A 107 16.46 6.09 -2.07
CA GLU A 107 15.25 6.20 -1.25
C GLU A 107 14.27 7.10 -1.99
N TYR A 108 13.01 6.69 -2.16
CA TYR A 108 11.99 7.52 -2.81
C TYR A 108 10.65 7.36 -2.06
N ALA A 109 9.82 8.39 -2.09
CA ALA A 109 8.44 8.32 -1.57
C ALA A 109 7.49 7.52 -2.47
N SER A 110 7.96 7.11 -3.65
CA SER A 110 7.24 6.37 -4.69
C SER A 110 7.84 4.98 -4.84
N PHE A 111 6.96 3.97 -4.97
CA PHE A 111 7.37 2.58 -5.13
C PHE A 111 6.69 1.93 -6.33
N ASP A 112 7.38 0.99 -6.95
CA ASP A 112 6.85 0.16 -8.04
C ASP A 112 5.87 -0.91 -7.53
N PHE A 113 5.32 -1.70 -8.45
CA PHE A 113 4.39 -2.79 -8.11
C PHE A 113 5.02 -3.92 -7.27
N PHE A 114 6.36 -4.01 -7.24
CA PHE A 114 7.09 -4.99 -6.45
C PHE A 114 7.52 -4.46 -5.08
N GLY A 115 7.29 -3.18 -4.81
CA GLY A 115 7.69 -2.51 -3.57
C GLY A 115 9.12 -1.99 -3.58
N ASN A 116 9.75 -1.84 -4.75
CA ASN A 116 11.05 -1.18 -4.87
C ASN A 116 10.88 0.33 -5.01
N ASP A 117 11.78 1.10 -4.41
CA ASP A 117 11.82 2.55 -4.60
C ASP A 117 12.00 2.91 -6.08
N THR A 118 11.21 3.84 -6.57
CA THR A 118 11.29 4.33 -7.96
C THR A 118 11.22 5.84 -8.03
N ALA A 119 12.08 6.43 -8.86
CA ALA A 119 11.98 7.85 -9.24
C ALA A 119 11.01 8.06 -10.41
N SER A 120 10.61 7.00 -11.09
CA SER A 120 9.81 7.07 -12.32
C SER A 120 8.32 7.17 -12.00
N ALA A 121 7.71 8.27 -12.45
CA ALA A 121 6.26 8.47 -12.31
C ALA A 121 5.43 7.43 -13.08
N SER A 122 5.98 6.83 -14.15
CA SER A 122 5.27 5.78 -14.90
C SER A 122 5.10 4.50 -14.10
N ASP A 123 6.10 4.22 -13.25
CA ASP A 123 6.22 2.96 -12.53
C ASP A 123 5.67 3.07 -11.10
N THR A 124 5.35 4.28 -10.67
CA THR A 124 4.79 4.56 -9.34
C THR A 124 3.42 3.90 -9.19
N LYS A 125 3.36 2.89 -8.31
CA LYS A 125 2.14 2.21 -7.88
C LYS A 125 1.73 2.62 -6.46
N TYR A 126 2.70 2.75 -5.57
CA TYR A 126 2.48 3.17 -4.18
C TYR A 126 3.14 4.50 -3.91
N CYS A 127 2.50 5.27 -3.04
CA CYS A 127 3.00 6.54 -2.55
C CYS A 127 2.98 6.56 -1.03
N VAL A 128 3.99 7.22 -0.45
CA VAL A 128 4.13 7.37 1.00
C VAL A 128 4.20 8.84 1.37
N ASN A 129 3.41 9.21 2.38
CA ASN A 129 3.48 10.53 2.99
C ASN A 129 3.72 10.37 4.49
N LEU A 130 4.39 11.35 5.09
CA LEU A 130 4.66 11.41 6.51
C LEU A 130 3.92 12.60 7.15
N LYS A 131 3.58 12.45 8.43
CA LYS A 131 3.13 13.54 9.29
C LYS A 131 3.83 13.40 10.63
N LEU A 132 4.40 14.49 11.12
CA LEU A 132 5.12 14.51 12.39
C LEU A 132 4.30 15.26 13.42
N GLY A 133 4.34 14.82 14.67
CA GLY A 133 3.71 15.53 15.78
C GLY A 133 4.50 15.35 17.07
N TRP A 134 4.67 16.41 17.85
CA TRP A 134 5.35 16.30 19.13
C TRP A 134 4.50 15.48 20.11
N LEU A 135 5.08 14.41 20.67
CA LEU A 135 4.55 13.76 21.88
C LEU A 135 4.99 14.54 23.11
N ARG A 136 6.25 14.99 23.09
CA ARG A 136 6.81 15.92 24.06
C ARG A 136 7.78 16.84 23.33
N GLN A 137 7.44 18.13 23.29
CA GLN A 137 8.18 19.14 22.56
C GLN A 137 9.69 19.09 22.85
N GLY A 138 10.47 18.99 21.76
CA GLY A 138 11.92 18.94 21.77
C GLY A 138 12.53 17.63 22.28
N SER A 139 11.75 16.59 22.59
CA SER A 139 12.31 15.30 23.06
C SER A 139 11.73 14.06 22.39
N SER A 140 10.46 14.05 21.98
CA SER A 140 9.87 12.89 21.30
C SER A 140 8.82 13.31 20.29
N VAL A 141 8.86 12.65 19.13
CA VAL A 141 8.01 12.91 17.96
C VAL A 141 7.28 11.63 17.61
N ARG A 142 5.95 11.72 17.46
CA ARG A 142 5.14 10.71 16.77
C ARG A 142 5.29 10.93 15.27
N VAL A 143 5.57 9.87 14.54
CA VAL A 143 5.63 9.87 13.08
C VAL A 143 4.49 9.01 12.57
N ASP A 144 3.52 9.65 11.95
CA ASP A 144 2.41 9.01 11.26
C ASP A 144 2.83 8.79 9.80
N VAL A 145 2.76 7.54 9.33
CA VAL A 145 3.08 7.14 7.97
C VAL A 145 1.79 6.70 7.30
N ARG A 146 1.52 7.20 6.10
CA ARG A 146 0.43 6.70 5.25
C ARG A 146 0.98 6.20 3.92
N THR A 147 0.61 4.98 3.57
CA THR A 147 0.94 4.36 2.28
C THR A 147 -0.36 4.15 1.52
N TYR A 148 -0.45 4.71 0.32
CA TYR A 148 -1.68 4.68 -0.48
C TYR A 148 -1.38 4.30 -1.93
N TRP A 149 -2.34 3.62 -2.56
CA TRP A 149 -2.24 3.13 -3.93
C TRP A 149 -3.60 3.00 -4.58
N LEU A 150 -3.62 3.03 -5.91
CA LEU A 150 -4.85 2.78 -6.68
C LEU A 150 -5.19 1.29 -6.71
N ARG A 151 -6.44 0.98 -6.41
CA ARG A 151 -7.01 -0.36 -6.56
C ARG A 151 -7.06 -0.73 -8.04
N GLU A 152 -6.67 -1.96 -8.34
CA GLU A 152 -6.63 -2.42 -9.71
C GLU A 152 -8.03 -2.62 -10.32
N GLY A 153 -8.14 -2.47 -11.65
CA GLY A 153 -9.41 -2.51 -12.38
C GLY A 153 -10.13 -1.16 -12.53
N HIS A 154 -9.64 -0.10 -11.87
CA HIS A 154 -10.23 1.26 -11.94
C HIS A 154 -9.36 2.25 -12.76
N MET A 155 -8.36 1.74 -13.51
CA MET A 155 -7.31 2.57 -14.13
C MET A 155 -7.63 3.04 -15.57
N ILE A 156 -8.74 2.63 -16.18
CA ILE A 156 -9.07 2.96 -17.58
C ILE A 156 -10.39 3.73 -17.63
N GLY A 157 -10.31 5.06 -17.69
CA GLY A 157 -11.45 5.92 -17.98
C GLY A 157 -11.53 7.19 -17.14
N THR A 158 -12.46 8.07 -17.53
CA THR A 158 -12.89 9.23 -16.73
C THR A 158 -13.55 8.75 -15.43
N PRO A 159 -13.28 9.42 -14.29
CA PRO A 159 -13.87 9.05 -13.02
C PRO A 159 -15.41 9.06 -13.11
N THR A 160 -16.04 7.89 -12.99
CA THR A 160 -17.52 7.79 -13.04
C THR A 160 -18.19 8.23 -11.75
N HIS A 161 -17.40 8.49 -10.71
CA HIS A 161 -17.86 8.96 -9.40
C HIS A 161 -17.07 10.22 -9.02
N GLY A 162 -17.74 11.20 -8.41
CA GLY A 162 -17.15 12.51 -8.11
C GLY A 162 -15.93 12.49 -7.18
N LYS A 163 -15.73 11.40 -6.43
CA LYS A 163 -14.59 11.19 -5.51
C LYS A 163 -13.51 10.24 -6.05
N TRP A 164 -13.57 9.85 -7.31
CA TRP A 164 -12.55 8.96 -7.88
C TRP A 164 -11.30 9.74 -8.27
N VAL A 165 -10.16 9.17 -7.93
CA VAL A 165 -8.85 9.67 -8.37
C VAL A 165 -8.52 9.10 -9.74
N ALA A 166 -8.31 9.96 -10.74
CA ALA A 166 -7.86 9.52 -12.05
C ALA A 166 -6.43 8.95 -11.98
N ALA A 167 -6.16 7.86 -12.69
CA ALA A 167 -4.84 7.21 -12.67
C ALA A 167 -3.71 8.10 -13.21
N SER A 168 -4.02 9.01 -14.15
CA SER A 168 -3.08 10.03 -14.64
C SER A 168 -2.78 11.05 -13.54
N ALA A 169 -3.81 11.55 -12.84
CA ALA A 169 -3.66 12.48 -11.73
C ALA A 169 -2.85 11.88 -10.57
N PHE A 170 -3.06 10.61 -10.26
CA PHE A 170 -2.28 9.89 -9.25
C PHE A 170 -0.79 9.87 -9.59
N ARG A 171 -0.45 9.43 -10.81
CA ARG A 171 0.94 9.33 -11.25
C ARG A 171 1.61 10.69 -11.42
N SER A 172 0.90 11.68 -11.98
CA SER A 172 1.43 13.03 -12.16
C SER A 172 1.58 13.79 -10.85
N ALA A 173 0.82 13.43 -9.80
CA ALA A 173 0.98 14.04 -8.48
C ALA A 173 2.34 13.73 -7.86
N GLY A 174 3.05 12.69 -8.32
CA GLY A 174 4.37 12.34 -7.82
C GLY A 174 4.41 12.18 -6.30
N CYS A 175 3.35 11.58 -5.73
CA CYS A 175 3.16 11.43 -4.28
C CYS A 175 3.09 12.75 -3.48
N ALA A 176 2.69 13.87 -4.09
CA ALA A 176 2.52 15.13 -3.38
C ALA A 176 1.37 15.03 -2.36
N ALA A 177 1.67 15.35 -1.09
CA ALA A 177 0.71 15.22 0.00
C ALA A 177 -0.51 16.14 -0.12
N ALA A 178 -0.34 17.39 -0.55
CA ALA A 178 -1.43 18.32 -0.76
C ALA A 178 -2.45 17.81 -1.80
N THR A 179 -1.96 17.16 -2.87
CA THR A 179 -2.84 16.55 -3.87
C THR A 179 -3.58 15.34 -3.30
N ALA A 180 -2.90 14.51 -2.51
CA ALA A 180 -3.50 13.35 -1.85
C ALA A 180 -4.55 13.73 -0.80
N ASP A 181 -4.36 14.84 -0.07
CA ASP A 181 -5.35 15.37 0.87
C ASP A 181 -6.63 15.83 0.16
N GLY A 182 -6.50 16.35 -1.06
CA GLY A 182 -7.65 16.69 -1.90
C GLY A 182 -8.43 15.49 -2.44
N TRP A 183 -7.91 14.27 -2.32
CA TRP A 183 -8.56 13.04 -2.77
C TRP A 183 -9.43 12.36 -1.73
N ASP A 184 -9.40 12.82 -0.48
CA ASP A 184 -10.18 12.22 0.60
C ASP A 184 -9.95 10.70 0.68
N LEU A 185 -8.71 10.30 0.96
CA LEU A 185 -8.23 8.91 0.85
C LEU A 185 -9.06 7.88 1.65
N GLY A 186 -9.86 8.32 2.62
CA GLY A 186 -10.79 7.46 3.37
C GLY A 186 -12.13 7.22 2.65
N GLU A 187 -12.52 8.11 1.74
CA GLU A 187 -13.79 8.04 1.02
C GLU A 187 -13.64 7.73 -0.47
N ALA A 188 -12.44 7.86 -1.05
CA ALA A 188 -12.16 7.47 -2.42
C ALA A 188 -12.19 5.94 -2.58
N PRO A 189 -13.21 5.35 -3.22
CA PRO A 189 -13.39 3.89 -3.25
C PRO A 189 -12.36 3.17 -4.14
N ASN A 190 -11.64 3.93 -4.99
CA ASN A 190 -10.62 3.41 -5.89
C ASN A 190 -9.19 3.56 -5.36
N VAL A 191 -9.01 4.11 -4.16
CA VAL A 191 -7.72 4.22 -3.49
C VAL A 191 -7.76 3.39 -2.21
N ASN A 192 -6.77 2.53 -2.02
CA ASN A 192 -6.55 1.88 -0.73
C ASN A 192 -5.49 2.68 0.02
N VAL A 193 -5.60 2.74 1.34
CA VAL A 193 -4.66 3.42 2.23
C VAL A 193 -4.41 2.58 3.48
N ILE A 194 -3.16 2.56 3.93
CA ILE A 194 -2.75 2.03 5.22
C ILE A 194 -2.16 3.20 6.01
N PHE A 195 -2.55 3.28 7.29
CA PHE A 195 -1.97 4.21 8.25
C PHE A 195 -1.23 3.42 9.32
N THR A 196 -0.06 3.91 9.70
CA THR A 196 0.68 3.43 10.86
C THR A 196 1.33 4.61 11.57
N SER A 197 1.73 4.40 12.82
CA SER A 197 2.40 5.41 13.61
C SER A 197 3.55 4.77 14.39
N THR A 198 4.70 5.44 14.44
CA THR A 198 5.82 5.11 15.34
C THR A 198 6.17 6.33 16.19
N ALA A 199 6.94 6.14 17.25
CA ALA A 199 7.43 7.21 18.11
C ALA A 199 8.95 7.19 18.16
N VAL A 200 9.56 8.31 17.79
CA VAL A 200 11.00 8.51 17.85
C VAL A 200 11.32 9.46 18.99
N THR A 201 12.29 9.10 19.82
CA THR A 201 12.80 9.95 20.91
C THR A 201 14.24 10.32 20.64
N TRP A 202 14.61 11.54 21.03
CA TRP A 202 16.01 11.92 21.13
C TRP A 202 16.73 10.94 22.06
N LEU A 203 17.90 10.48 21.63
CA LEU A 203 18.78 9.64 22.44
C LEU A 203 19.87 10.51 23.07
N ARG A 204 19.93 10.49 24.40
CA ARG A 204 21.08 11.01 25.13
C ARG A 204 22.26 10.09 24.87
N ARG A 205 23.20 10.54 24.04
CA ARG A 205 24.50 9.89 23.91
C ARG A 205 25.35 10.34 25.08
N ASP A 206 25.40 9.52 26.13
CA ASP A 206 26.40 9.74 27.17
C ASP A 206 27.79 9.53 26.53
N PRO A 207 28.75 10.45 26.74
CA PRO A 207 30.10 10.27 26.22
C PRO A 207 30.73 9.00 26.83
N PRO A 208 31.57 8.28 26.06
CA PRO A 208 32.28 7.10 26.55
C PRO A 208 33.23 7.41 27.70
#